data_AF-A0A7Y0X9B0-F1
#
_entry.id   AF-A0A7Y0X9B0-F1
#
_cell.length_a   1.000
_cell.length_b   1.000
_cell.length_c   1.000
_cell.angle_alpha   90.00
_cell.angle_beta   90.00
_cell.angle_gamma   90.00
#
_symmetry.space_group_name_H-M   'P 1'
#
loop_
_entity.id
_entity.type
_entity.pdbx_description
1 polymer ?
#
loop_
_entity_poly.entity_id
_entity_poly.type
_entity_poly.pdbx_seq_one_letter_code
_entity_poly.pdbx_strand_id
1 'polypeptide(L)'
;NLLAELDGLDKYLPTAIYELVIRHFEPMQRRYGWGSSLLYYLGAKNDIHPTYIQNMLSNPNYGTEEIVGAIEHLKKLEGTTSYNGDVLEEALTVGKISQPT
;
A
#
# COMPACT_ATOMS: atom_id res chain seq x y z
N ASN A 1 -2.75 4.81 -16.37
CA ASN A 1 -4.22 4.83 -16.57
C ASN A 1 -4.55 3.65 -17.47
N LEU A 2 -4.48 2.42 -16.93
CA LEU A 2 -4.44 1.17 -17.72
C LEU A 2 -5.68 1.00 -18.59
N LEU A 3 -6.84 1.40 -18.08
CA LEU A 3 -8.12 1.35 -18.80
C LEU A 3 -8.13 2.21 -20.08
N ALA A 4 -7.46 3.36 -20.05
CA ALA A 4 -7.32 4.23 -21.22
C ALA A 4 -6.36 3.66 -22.28
N GLU A 5 -5.39 2.81 -21.87
CA GLU A 5 -4.48 2.14 -22.80
C GLU A 5 -5.13 0.93 -23.50
N LEU A 6 -6.18 0.35 -22.89
CA LEU A 6 -6.94 -0.77 -23.46
C LEU A 6 -7.93 -0.33 -24.55
N ASP A 7 -8.30 0.96 -24.60
CA ASP A 7 -9.29 1.51 -25.54
C ASP A 7 -8.81 1.52 -27.01
N GLY A 8 -7.53 1.19 -27.26
CA GLY A 8 -6.94 1.09 -28.59
C GLY A 8 -6.58 -0.34 -29.03
N LEU A 9 -6.94 -1.36 -28.26
CA LEU A 9 -6.66 -2.77 -28.59
C LEU A 9 -7.94 -3.45 -29.06
N ASP A 10 -8.09 -3.61 -30.39
CA ASP A 10 -9.23 -4.28 -31.07
C ASP A 10 -9.57 -5.70 -30.54
N LYS A 11 -8.66 -6.29 -29.75
CA LYS A 11 -8.81 -7.61 -29.15
C LYS A 11 -9.69 -7.63 -27.90
N TYR A 12 -9.90 -6.50 -27.23
CA TYR A 12 -10.61 -6.45 -25.95
C TYR A 12 -11.78 -5.48 -26.00
N LEU A 13 -12.87 -5.80 -25.28
CA LEU A 13 -14.03 -4.93 -25.10
C LEU A 13 -13.83 -4.12 -23.80
N PRO A 14 -13.39 -2.85 -23.86
CA PRO A 14 -13.06 -2.07 -22.66
C PRO A 14 -14.29 -1.89 -21.76
N THR A 15 -15.47 -1.79 -22.37
CA THR A 15 -16.77 -1.63 -21.69
C THR A 15 -17.08 -2.76 -20.72
N ALA A 16 -16.72 -4.00 -21.05
CA ALA A 16 -16.93 -5.15 -20.15
C ALA A 16 -16.03 -5.07 -18.90
N ILE A 17 -14.84 -4.49 -19.04
CA ILE A 17 -13.92 -4.26 -17.93
C ILE A 17 -14.40 -3.08 -17.07
N TYR A 18 -14.96 -2.03 -17.67
CA TYR A 18 -15.50 -0.89 -16.93
C TYR A 18 -16.61 -1.30 -15.97
N GLU A 19 -17.54 -2.13 -16.44
CA GLU A 19 -18.62 -2.64 -15.59
C GLU A 19 -18.06 -3.45 -14.41
N LEU A 20 -17.09 -4.33 -14.66
CA LEU A 20 -16.43 -5.12 -13.62
C LEU A 20 -15.75 -4.21 -12.58
N VAL A 21 -15.00 -3.21 -13.04
CA VAL A 21 -14.28 -2.29 -12.17
C VAL A 21 -15.24 -1.47 -11.30
N ILE A 22 -16.25 -0.86 -11.91
CA ILE A 22 -17.18 0.02 -11.20
C ILE A 22 -18.07 -0.78 -10.25
N ARG A 23 -18.64 -1.91 -10.71
CA ARG A 23 -19.61 -2.66 -9.91
C ARG A 23 -18.94 -3.48 -8.80
N HIS A 24 -17.75 -4.02 -9.05
CA HIS A 24 -17.12 -4.96 -8.12
C HIS A 24 -15.85 -4.40 -7.49
N PHE A 25 -14.92 -3.83 -8.25
CA PHE A 25 -13.63 -3.40 -7.69
C PHE A 25 -13.72 -2.08 -6.91
N GLU A 26 -14.54 -1.11 -7.30
CA GLU A 26 -14.66 0.16 -6.57
C GLU A 26 -15.21 -0.01 -5.13
N PRO A 27 -16.30 -0.76 -4.88
CA PRO A 27 -16.77 -0.98 -3.51
C PRO A 27 -15.74 -1.71 -2.65
N MET A 28 -15.02 -2.68 -3.22
CA MET A 28 -13.97 -3.37 -2.49
C MET A 28 -12.77 -2.45 -2.23
N GLN A 29 -12.38 -1.61 -3.19
CA GLN A 29 -11.34 -0.60 -3.00
C GLN A 29 -11.70 0.33 -1.83
N ARG A 30 -12.93 0.81 -1.77
CA ARG A 30 -13.39 1.64 -0.64
C ARG A 30 -13.39 0.88 0.69
N ARG A 31 -13.76 -0.40 0.67
CA ARG A 31 -13.81 -1.24 1.87
C ARG A 31 -12.43 -1.57 2.44
N TYR A 32 -11.46 -1.81 1.57
CA TYR A 32 -10.14 -2.31 1.95
C TYR A 32 -9.02 -1.27 1.78
N GLY A 33 -9.33 -0.10 1.21
CA GLY A 33 -8.41 1.02 1.10
C GLY A 33 -7.20 0.78 0.19
N TRP A 34 -7.24 -0.24 -0.69
CA TRP A 34 -6.10 -0.53 -1.57
C TRP A 34 -5.97 0.48 -2.72
N GLY A 35 -4.79 0.59 -3.30
CA GLY A 35 -4.51 1.47 -4.45
C GLY A 35 -3.59 2.64 -4.09
N SER A 36 -3.60 3.67 -4.94
CA SER A 36 -2.71 4.83 -4.80
C SER A 36 -2.99 5.62 -3.52
N SER A 37 -2.12 5.44 -2.53
CA SER A 37 -2.03 6.24 -1.30
C SER A 37 -0.65 6.91 -1.25
N LEU A 38 -0.58 8.06 -0.59
CA LEU A 38 0.70 8.73 -0.29
C LEU A 38 1.67 7.76 0.41
N LEU A 39 1.15 6.86 1.26
CA LEU A 39 1.96 5.87 1.99
C LEU A 39 2.56 4.81 1.06
N TYR A 40 1.83 4.37 0.04
CA TYR A 40 2.38 3.48 -1.00
C TYR A 40 3.44 4.19 -1.84
N TYR A 41 3.23 5.46 -2.17
CA TYR A 41 4.23 6.26 -2.87
C TYR A 41 5.51 6.43 -2.04
N LEU A 42 5.39 6.71 -0.75
CA LEU A 42 6.53 6.81 0.17
C LEU A 42 7.27 5.48 0.30
N GLY A 43 6.56 4.35 0.40
CA GLY A 43 7.18 3.03 0.40
C GLY A 43 7.97 2.76 -0.88
N ALA A 44 7.35 2.97 -2.05
CA ALA A 44 8.00 2.75 -3.34
C ALA A 44 9.21 3.66 -3.56
N LYS A 45 9.14 4.93 -3.15
CA LYS A 45 10.25 5.89 -3.26
C LYS A 45 11.48 5.48 -2.44
N ASN A 46 11.29 4.69 -1.38
CA ASN A 46 12.36 4.23 -0.50
C ASN A 46 12.66 2.73 -0.68
N ASP A 47 12.29 2.12 -1.81
CA ASP A 47 12.55 0.70 -2.12
C ASP A 47 12.00 -0.27 -1.05
N ILE A 48 10.90 0.10 -0.39
CA ILE A 48 10.22 -0.74 0.60
C ILE A 48 9.18 -1.61 -0.12
N HIS A 49 9.21 -2.91 0.18
CA HIS A 49 8.29 -3.88 -0.40
C HIS A 49 6.83 -3.51 -0.10
N PRO A 50 5.92 -3.54 -1.09
CA PRO A 50 4.52 -3.14 -0.91
C PRO A 50 3.77 -3.87 0.22
N THR A 51 4.17 -5.12 0.54
CA THR A 51 3.57 -5.90 1.63
C THR A 51 3.77 -5.26 3.00
N TYR A 52 4.87 -4.53 3.25
CA TYR A 52 5.02 -3.80 4.51
C TYR A 52 3.93 -2.74 4.64
N ILE A 53 3.76 -1.90 3.62
CA ILE A 53 2.74 -0.84 3.58
C ILE A 53 1.34 -1.44 3.66
N GLN A 54 1.09 -2.54 2.94
CA GLN A 54 -0.18 -3.23 2.96
C GLN A 54 -0.53 -3.75 4.36
N ASN A 55 0.41 -4.43 5.05
CA ASN A 55 0.16 -4.96 6.39
C ASN A 55 -0.08 -3.86 7.41
N MET A 56 0.64 -2.75 7.28
CA MET A 56 0.43 -1.55 8.09
C MET A 56 -0.97 -0.94 7.90
N LEU A 57 -1.41 -0.78 6.65
CA LEU A 57 -2.73 -0.24 6.31
C LEU A 57 -3.89 -1.20 6.67
N SER A 58 -3.62 -2.51 6.69
CA SER A 58 -4.61 -3.54 7.01
C SER A 58 -4.96 -3.59 8.50
N ASN A 59 -4.10 -3.04 9.36
CA ASN A 59 -4.25 -3.12 10.81
C ASN A 59 -4.77 -1.79 11.36
N PRO A 60 -6.01 -1.76 11.92
CA PRO A 60 -6.63 -0.52 12.39
C PRO A 60 -5.96 0.07 13.64
N ASN A 61 -5.04 -0.66 14.28
CA ASN A 61 -4.29 -0.17 15.44
C ASN A 61 -3.15 0.80 15.06
N TYR A 62 -2.88 0.99 13.77
CA TYR A 62 -1.86 1.92 13.31
C TYR A 62 -2.53 3.13 12.66
N GLY A 63 -2.27 4.31 13.24
CA GLY A 63 -2.61 5.58 12.63
C GLY A 63 -1.60 5.95 11.54
N THR A 64 -1.87 7.06 10.86
CA THR A 64 -0.97 7.55 9.80
C THR A 64 0.43 7.89 10.33
N GLU A 65 0.53 8.38 11.56
CA GLU A 65 1.80 8.76 12.20
C GLU A 65 2.70 7.54 12.45
N GLU A 66 2.15 6.45 13.00
CA GLU A 66 2.89 5.21 13.23
C GLU A 66 3.39 4.61 11.92
N ILE A 67 2.55 4.64 10.87
CA ILE A 67 2.93 4.13 9.55
C ILE A 67 4.06 4.96 8.94
N VAL A 68 4.01 6.29 9.05
CA VAL A 68 5.09 7.16 8.57
C VAL A 68 6.38 6.90 9.36
N GLY A 69 6.30 6.75 10.68
CA GLY A 69 7.45 6.40 11.52
C GLY A 69 8.08 5.05 11.14
N ALA A 70 7.24 4.05 10.89
CA ALA A 70 7.69 2.73 10.44
C ALA A 70 8.35 2.80 9.05
N ILE A 71 7.83 3.58 8.10
CA ILE A 71 8.46 3.81 6.79
C ILE A 71 9.84 4.46 6.94
N GLU A 72 9.98 5.47 7.80
CA GLU A 72 11.26 6.14 8.07
C GLU A 72 12.28 5.20 8.74
N HIS A 73 11.81 4.23 9.53
CA HIS A 73 12.66 3.19 10.09
C HIS A 73 13.09 2.18 9.02
N LEU A 74 12.14 1.63 8.26
CA LEU A 74 12.40 0.65 7.19
C LEU A 74 13.38 1.20 6.14
N LYS A 75 13.25 2.47 5.76
CA LYS A 75 14.17 3.13 4.82
C LYS A 75 15.66 3.01 5.22
N LYS A 76 15.96 2.86 6.51
CA LYS A 76 17.34 2.78 7.03
C LYS A 76 17.88 1.36 7.06
N LEU A 77 17.03 0.36 6.85
CA LEU A 77 17.38 -1.05 6.89
C LEU A 77 17.75 -1.56 5.50
N GLU A 78 18.70 -2.48 5.45
CA GLU A 78 18.98 -3.22 4.23
C GLU A 78 17.98 -4.37 4.05
N GLY A 79 17.65 -4.71 2.80
CA GLY A 79 16.77 -5.85 2.51
C GLY A 79 15.26 -5.57 2.61
N THR A 80 14.83 -4.32 2.72
CA THR A 80 13.39 -3.96 2.73
C THR A 80 12.69 -4.12 1.40
N THR A 81 13.43 -4.39 0.32
CA THR A 81 12.90 -4.72 -1.01
C THR A 81 12.19 -6.08 -1.05
N SER A 82 12.44 -6.94 -0.07
CA SER A 82 11.70 -8.17 0.17
C SER A 82 11.02 -8.13 1.54
N TYR A 83 9.90 -8.84 1.65
CA TYR A 83 9.13 -8.84 2.89
C TYR A 83 9.70 -9.82 3.92
N ASN A 84 9.88 -9.34 5.15
CA ASN A 84 10.20 -10.12 6.35
C ASN A 84 9.28 -9.66 7.50
N GLY A 85 8.56 -10.62 8.12
CA GLY A 85 7.63 -10.34 9.21
C GLY A 85 8.29 -9.80 10.47
N ASP A 86 9.49 -10.28 10.80
CA ASP A 86 10.23 -9.85 12.00
C ASP A 86 10.66 -8.38 11.89
N VAL A 87 11.10 -7.99 10.69
CA VAL A 87 11.48 -6.60 10.36
C VAL A 87 10.28 -5.66 10.43
N LEU A 88 9.09 -6.12 10.04
CA LEU A 88 7.86 -5.35 10.17
C LEU A 88 7.51 -5.12 11.65
N GLU A 89 7.62 -6.14 12.50
CA GLU A 89 7.33 -6.05 13.92
C GLU A 89 8.27 -5.09 14.65
N GLU A 90 9.57 -5.14 14.33
CA GLU A 90 10.57 -4.19 14.82
C GLU A 90 10.22 -2.76 14.42
N ALA A 91 9.95 -2.52 13.14
CA ALA A 91 9.61 -1.19 12.61
C ALA A 91 8.36 -0.61 13.27
N LEU A 92 7.34 -1.43 13.53
CA LEU A 92 6.11 -1.01 14.19
C LEU A 92 6.28 -0.75 15.69
N THR A 93 7.20 -1.47 16.33
CA THR A 93 7.56 -1.21 17.74
C THR A 93 8.24 0.15 17.87
N VAL A 94 9.16 0.49 16.96
CA VAL A 94 9.78 1.81 16.90
C VAL A 94 8.76 2.92 16.62
N GLY A 95 7.80 2.67 15.72
CA GLY A 95 6.70 3.61 15.42
C GLY A 95 5.84 3.94 16.64
N LYS A 96 5.49 2.93 17.46
CA LYS A 96 4.68 3.13 18.69
C LYS A 96 5.39 3.95 19.77
N ILE A 97 6.71 3.86 19.88
CA ILE A 97 7.49 4.58 20.91
C ILE A 97 7.50 6.10 20.65
N SER A 98 7.16 6.53 19.43
CA SER A 98 7.15 7.96 19.06
C SER A 98 5.91 8.73 19.53
N GLN A 99 4.93 8.07 20.17
CA GLN A 99 3.82 8.74 20.86
C GLN A 99 4.20 8.99 22.34
N PRO A 100 4.31 10.25 22.80
CA PRO A 100 4.42 10.53 24.23
C PRO A 100 3.07 10.21 24.91
N THR A 101 3.15 9.58 26.08
CA THR A 101 2.00 9.33 26.97
C THR A 101 1.46 10.62 27.55
#